data_AF-A0A4Y2C6G5-F1
#
_entry.id   AF-A0A4Y2C6G5-F1
#
_cell.length_a   1.000
_cell.length_b   1.000
_cell.length_c   1.000
_cell.angle_alpha   90.00
_cell.angle_beta   90.00
_cell.angle_gamma   90.00
#
_symmetry.space_group_name_H-M   'P 1'
#
loop_
_entity.id
_entity.type
_entity.pdbx_description
1 polymer ?
#
loop_
_entity_poly.entity_id
_entity_poly.type
_entity_poly.pdbx_seq_one_letter_code
_entity_poly.pdbx_strand_id
1 'polypeptide(L)'
;MELARELGEEVDEKFTIVNLKKVILNSSDYEEEFAKEMLEAIIVRRQEKEVLERQREKEDKDRKFEREKEERDRQFELEKIKLQTSSETSSVTSESSENNTKYNCAELQKVLQRFDSRTDDISLYLVVFERQANRLKINKAD
;
A
#
# COMPACT_ATOMS: atom_id res chain seq x y z
N MET A 1 13.06 -38.97 24.34
CA MET A 1 12.16 -39.36 25.45
C MET A 1 11.07 -40.30 24.96
N GLU A 2 10.45 -40.06 23.81
CA GLU A 2 9.42 -40.95 23.22
C GLU A 2 9.81 -42.44 23.23
N LEU A 3 10.97 -42.82 22.66
CA LEU A 3 11.40 -44.23 22.67
C LEU A 3 11.50 -44.84 24.08
N ALA A 4 12.00 -44.11 25.07
CA ALA A 4 12.10 -44.62 26.44
C ALA A 4 10.72 -44.85 27.07
N ARG A 5 9.76 -43.95 26.80
CA ARG A 5 8.37 -44.13 27.26
C ARG A 5 7.69 -45.32 26.58
N GLU A 6 8.01 -45.56 25.32
CA GLU A 6 7.48 -46.72 24.57
C GLU A 6 8.00 -48.05 25.14
N LEU A 7 9.24 -48.07 25.62
CA LEU A 7 9.83 -49.18 26.36
C LEU A 7 9.32 -49.30 27.81
N GLY A 8 8.34 -48.48 28.22
CA GLY A 8 7.78 -48.50 29.56
C GLY A 8 8.67 -47.87 30.64
N GLU A 9 9.77 -47.22 30.25
CA GLU A 9 10.72 -46.59 31.18
C GLU A 9 10.25 -45.19 31.61
N GLU A 10 10.39 -44.90 32.90
CA GLU A 10 10.08 -43.58 33.43
C GLU A 10 11.19 -42.59 33.07
N VAL A 11 10.82 -41.51 32.36
CA VAL A 11 11.76 -40.47 31.93
C VAL A 11 11.30 -39.07 32.33
N ASP A 12 12.19 -38.34 33.00
CA ASP A 12 12.03 -36.93 33.35
C ASP A 12 12.44 -36.04 32.16
N GLU A 13 11.76 -34.91 32.01
CA GLU A 13 12.10 -33.88 31.02
C GLU A 13 13.53 -33.33 31.18
N LYS A 14 14.08 -33.41 32.39
CA LYS A 14 15.46 -33.00 32.72
C LYS A 14 16.52 -34.01 32.27
N PHE A 15 16.14 -35.17 31.75
CA PHE A 15 17.10 -36.17 31.33
C PHE A 15 17.94 -35.65 30.15
N THR A 16 19.25 -35.75 30.28
CA THR A 16 20.18 -35.50 29.18
C THR A 16 20.11 -36.66 28.18
N ILE A 17 20.56 -36.42 26.95
CA ILE A 17 20.64 -37.45 25.91
C ILE A 17 21.44 -38.68 26.39
N VAL A 18 22.50 -38.45 27.18
CA VAL A 18 23.33 -39.51 27.74
C VAL A 18 22.54 -40.36 28.75
N ASN A 19 21.76 -39.71 29.64
CA ASN A 19 20.91 -40.42 30.60
C ASN A 19 19.82 -41.21 29.89
N LEU A 20 19.17 -40.61 28.88
CA LEU A 20 18.16 -41.29 28.06
C LEU A 20 18.71 -42.50 27.33
N LYS A 21 19.89 -42.38 26.71
CA LYS A 21 20.56 -43.50 26.06
C LYS A 21 20.84 -44.62 27.06
N LYS A 22 21.29 -44.28 28.27
CA LYS A 22 21.56 -45.25 29.32
C LYS A 22 20.30 -45.99 29.78
N VAL A 23 19.20 -45.28 29.96
CA VAL A 23 17.90 -45.88 30.33
C VAL A 23 17.42 -46.84 29.25
N ILE A 24 17.43 -46.41 27.99
CA ILE A 24 16.99 -47.23 26.85
C ILE A 24 17.82 -48.52 26.74
N LEU A 25 19.15 -48.41 26.80
CA LEU A 25 20.04 -49.57 26.64
C LEU A 25 20.00 -50.55 27.83
N ASN A 26 19.56 -50.09 29.01
CA ASN A 26 19.45 -50.92 30.21
C ASN A 26 18.05 -51.51 30.39
N SER A 27 17.09 -51.15 29.54
CA SER A 27 15.72 -51.65 29.61
C SER A 27 15.68 -53.16 29.31
N SER A 28 14.85 -53.91 30.03
CA SER A 28 14.66 -55.34 29.78
C SER A 28 14.00 -55.62 28.43
N ASP A 29 13.23 -54.65 27.94
CA ASP A 29 12.46 -54.74 26.70
C ASP A 29 13.22 -54.12 25.51
N TYR A 30 14.51 -53.81 25.68
CA TYR A 30 15.33 -53.26 24.61
C TYR A 30 15.60 -54.28 23.50
N GLU A 31 15.16 -53.94 22.29
CA GLU A 31 15.50 -54.65 21.06
C GLU A 31 16.04 -53.65 20.03
N GLU A 32 17.19 -53.97 19.41
CA GLU A 32 17.95 -53.03 18.58
C GLU A 32 17.18 -52.58 17.33
N GLU A 33 16.58 -53.52 16.58
CA GLU A 33 15.82 -53.20 15.37
C GLU A 33 14.54 -52.42 15.70
N PHE A 34 13.83 -52.80 16.78
CA PHE A 34 12.67 -52.05 17.25
C PHE A 34 13.02 -50.62 17.65
N ALA A 35 14.09 -50.44 18.43
CA ALA A 35 14.55 -49.11 18.85
C ALA A 35 14.96 -48.25 17.64
N LYS A 36 15.59 -48.85 16.64
CA LYS A 36 15.98 -48.19 15.40
C LYS A 36 14.76 -47.76 14.58
N GLU A 37 13.82 -48.67 14.31
CA GLU A 37 12.59 -48.37 13.56
C GLU A 37 11.77 -47.28 14.27
N MET A 38 11.66 -47.35 15.59
CA MET A 38 10.96 -46.34 16.38
C MET A 38 11.65 -44.96 16.28
N LEU A 39 12.98 -44.91 16.34
CA LEU A 39 13.71 -43.65 16.16
C LEU A 39 13.54 -43.08 14.75
N GLU A 40 13.59 -43.93 13.73
CA GLU A 40 13.33 -43.54 12.34
C GLU A 40 11.92 -42.96 12.18
N ALA A 41 10.89 -43.62 12.74
CA ALA A 41 9.52 -43.14 12.73
C ALA A 41 9.37 -41.79 13.46
N ILE A 42 10.04 -41.60 14.60
CA ILE A 42 10.05 -40.33 15.33
C ILE A 42 10.71 -39.22 14.50
N ILE A 43 11.82 -39.52 13.82
CA ILE A 43 12.51 -38.56 12.95
C ILE A 43 11.61 -38.14 11.79
N VAL A 44 11.01 -39.10 11.08
CA VAL A 44 10.11 -38.84 9.95
C VAL A 44 8.91 -37.98 10.40
N ARG A 45 8.25 -38.37 11.50
CA ARG A 45 7.09 -37.63 12.03
C ARG A 45 7.44 -36.18 12.39
N ARG A 46 8.65 -35.94 12.93
CA ARG A 46 9.14 -34.59 13.24
C ARG A 46 9.41 -33.78 11.98
N GLN A 47 10.03 -34.39 10.97
CA GLN A 47 10.28 -33.75 9.68
C GLN A 47 8.97 -33.40 8.97
N GLU A 48 8.01 -34.31 8.91
CA GLU A 48 6.70 -34.08 8.30
C GLU A 48 5.97 -32.93 8.98
N LYS A 49 6.00 -32.87 10.32
CA LYS A 49 5.41 -31.78 11.09
C LYS A 49 6.07 -30.44 10.74
N GLU A 50 7.39 -30.39 10.66
CA GLU A 50 8.14 -29.18 10.32
C GLU A 50 7.84 -28.70 8.88
N VAL A 51 7.73 -29.64 7.93
CA VAL A 51 7.34 -29.34 6.55
C VAL A 51 5.92 -28.79 6.49
N LEU A 52 4.98 -29.40 7.21
CA LEU A 52 3.59 -28.95 7.26
C LEU A 52 3.46 -27.55 7.88
N GLU A 53 4.21 -27.27 8.95
CA GLU A 53 4.26 -25.94 9.58
C GLU A 53 4.82 -24.88 8.61
N ARG A 54 5.92 -25.19 7.91
CA ARG A 54 6.46 -24.29 6.87
C ARG A 54 5.48 -24.06 5.72
N GLN A 55 4.76 -25.09 5.30
CA GLN A 55 3.79 -24.97 4.22
C GLN A 55 2.63 -24.06 4.63
N ARG A 56 2.10 -24.23 5.85
CA ARG A 56 1.07 -23.34 6.41
C ARG A 56 1.56 -21.89 6.51
N GLU A 57 2.78 -21.67 6.98
CA GLU A 57 3.35 -20.32 7.07
C GLU A 57 3.47 -19.67 5.69
N LYS A 58 3.86 -20.43 4.67
CA LYS A 58 3.93 -19.96 3.28
C LYS A 58 2.55 -19.60 2.73
N GLU A 59 1.56 -20.47 2.91
CA GLU A 59 0.19 -20.21 2.47
C GLU A 59 -0.41 -18.97 3.16
N ASP A 60 -0.13 -18.77 4.45
CA ASP A 60 -0.57 -17.58 5.18
C ASP A 60 0.12 -16.30 4.67
N LYS A 61 1.41 -16.37 4.35
CA LYS A 61 2.15 -15.24 3.73
C LYS A 61 1.60 -14.91 2.35
N ASP A 62 1.36 -15.91 1.52
CA ASP A 62 0.81 -15.73 0.17
C ASP A 62 -0.61 -15.13 0.23
N ARG A 63 -1.48 -15.63 1.13
CA ARG A 63 -2.82 -15.06 1.36
C ARG A 63 -2.78 -13.62 1.87
N LYS A 64 -1.78 -13.27 2.69
CA LYS A 64 -1.61 -11.89 3.17
C LYS A 64 -1.15 -10.98 2.02
N PHE A 65 -0.19 -11.45 1.23
CA PHE A 65 0.33 -10.72 0.07
C PHE A 65 -0.78 -10.42 -0.96
N GLU A 66 -1.61 -11.41 -1.29
CA GLU A 66 -2.69 -11.20 -2.27
C GLU A 66 -3.73 -10.19 -1.77
N ARG A 67 -4.09 -10.23 -0.48
CA ARG A 67 -5.00 -9.22 0.11
C ARG A 67 -4.41 -7.82 0.08
N GLU A 68 -3.13 -7.67 0.41
CA GLU A 68 -2.46 -6.37 0.36
C GLU A 68 -2.39 -5.82 -1.07
N LYS A 69 -2.14 -6.70 -2.04
CA LYS A 69 -2.14 -6.34 -3.46
C LYS A 69 -3.53 -5.89 -3.93
N GLU A 70 -4.58 -6.64 -3.61
CA GLU A 70 -5.96 -6.28 -3.96
C GLU A 70 -6.39 -4.95 -3.32
N GLU A 71 -6.00 -4.71 -2.06
CA GLU A 71 -6.24 -3.44 -1.39
C GLU A 71 -5.51 -2.28 -2.06
N ARG A 72 -4.25 -2.49 -2.45
CA ARG A 72 -3.45 -1.49 -3.17
C ARG A 72 -4.06 -1.17 -4.55
N ASP A 73 -4.48 -2.19 -5.28
CA ASP A 73 -5.11 -2.02 -6.60
C ASP A 73 -6.44 -1.26 -6.47
N ARG A 74 -7.25 -1.59 -5.47
CA ARG A 74 -8.48 -0.83 -5.14
C ARG A 74 -8.19 0.63 -4.78
N GLN A 75 -7.16 0.89 -3.98
CA GLN A 75 -6.78 2.27 -3.63
C GLN A 75 -6.35 3.06 -4.86
N PHE A 76 -5.57 2.44 -5.74
CA PHE A 76 -5.14 3.06 -7.00
C PHE A 76 -6.32 3.39 -7.92
N GLU A 77 -7.30 2.48 -8.05
CA GLU A 77 -8.52 2.75 -8.82
C GLU A 77 -9.33 3.92 -8.25
N LEU A 78 -9.48 3.99 -6.92
CA LEU A 78 -10.18 5.10 -6.26
C LEU A 78 -9.46 6.44 -6.47
N GLU A 79 -8.12 6.46 -6.39
CA GLU A 79 -7.33 7.65 -6.64
C GLU A 79 -7.47 8.11 -8.09
N LYS A 80 -7.45 7.18 -9.06
CA LYS A 80 -7.69 7.48 -10.47
C LYS A 80 -9.06 8.12 -10.70
N ILE A 81 -10.12 7.57 -10.11
CA ILE A 81 -11.48 8.15 -10.20
C ILE A 81 -11.50 9.55 -9.58
N LYS A 82 -10.90 9.74 -8.40
CA LYS A 82 -10.84 11.05 -7.73
C LYS A 82 -10.16 12.12 -8.60
N LEU A 83 -9.05 11.77 -9.26
CA LEU A 83 -8.35 12.68 -10.16
C LEU A 83 -9.19 13.00 -11.40
N GLN A 84 -9.87 12.01 -11.99
CA GLN A 84 -10.77 12.23 -13.12
C GLN A 84 -11.94 13.13 -12.74
N THR A 85 -12.62 12.86 -11.63
CA THR A 85 -13.71 13.72 -11.13
C THR A 85 -13.20 15.12 -10.81
N SER A 86 -12.02 15.28 -10.20
CA SER A 86 -11.46 16.61 -9.94
C SER A 86 -11.16 17.38 -11.23
N SER A 87 -10.67 16.71 -12.28
CA SER A 87 -10.45 17.29 -13.61
C SER A 87 -11.76 17.61 -14.35
N GLU A 88 -12.79 16.79 -14.19
CA GLU A 88 -14.11 17.04 -14.76
C GLU A 88 -14.78 18.21 -14.04
N THR A 89 -14.67 18.29 -12.70
CA THR A 89 -15.18 19.41 -11.91
C THR A 89 -14.47 20.73 -12.21
N SER A 90 -13.17 20.71 -12.55
CA SER A 90 -12.47 21.93 -13.00
C SER A 90 -12.91 22.35 -14.41
N SER A 91 -13.29 21.40 -15.26
CA SER A 91 -13.84 21.66 -16.61
C SER A 91 -15.22 22.33 -16.52
N VAL A 92 -16.15 21.84 -15.68
CA VAL A 92 -17.49 22.46 -15.52
C VAL A 92 -17.45 23.81 -14.78
N THR A 93 -16.39 24.14 -14.04
CA THR A 93 -16.23 25.48 -13.45
C THR A 93 -15.48 26.46 -14.36
N SER A 94 -14.75 26.00 -15.39
CA SER A 94 -13.95 26.87 -16.26
C SER A 94 -14.73 27.42 -17.46
N GLU A 95 -15.79 26.75 -17.92
CA GLU A 95 -16.59 27.26 -19.05
C GLU A 95 -17.41 28.51 -18.71
N SER A 96 -17.61 28.82 -17.42
CA SER A 96 -18.31 30.05 -17.01
C SER A 96 -17.40 31.28 -16.90
N SER A 97 -16.08 31.09 -16.71
CA SER A 97 -15.14 32.20 -16.51
C SER A 97 -14.49 32.65 -17.83
N GLU A 98 -14.18 31.73 -18.75
CA GLU A 98 -13.59 32.06 -20.07
C GLU A 98 -14.55 32.89 -20.93
N ASN A 99 -15.82 32.52 -20.95
CA ASN A 99 -16.85 33.23 -21.68
C ASN A 99 -17.04 34.65 -21.11
N ASN A 100 -17.18 34.78 -19.80
CA ASN A 100 -17.42 36.07 -19.14
C ASN A 100 -16.21 37.02 -19.30
N THR A 101 -14.98 36.53 -19.12
CA THR A 101 -13.76 37.33 -19.36
C THR A 101 -13.62 37.77 -20.82
N LYS A 102 -13.95 36.89 -21.79
CA LYS A 102 -13.92 37.23 -23.22
C LYS A 102 -14.93 38.32 -23.58
N TYR A 103 -16.16 38.26 -23.05
CA TYR A 103 -17.17 39.31 -23.27
C TYR A 103 -16.74 40.64 -22.64
N ASN A 104 -16.24 40.63 -21.40
CA ASN A 104 -15.78 41.84 -20.73
C ASN A 104 -14.52 42.45 -21.38
N CYS A 105 -13.64 41.64 -21.97
CA CYS A 105 -12.49 42.13 -22.74
C CYS A 105 -12.92 42.87 -24.02
N ALA A 106 -13.93 42.36 -24.73
CA ALA A 106 -14.49 43.03 -25.90
C ALA A 106 -15.19 44.36 -25.53
N GLU A 107 -15.87 44.40 -24.37
CA GLU A 107 -16.47 45.60 -23.80
C GLU A 107 -15.41 46.64 -23.41
N LEU A 108 -14.31 46.18 -22.80
CA LEU A 108 -13.18 47.04 -22.41
C LEU A 108 -12.56 47.72 -23.63
N GLN A 109 -12.41 47.01 -24.74
CA GLN A 109 -11.89 47.58 -25.99
C GLN A 109 -12.79 48.70 -26.56
N LYS A 110 -14.10 48.69 -26.27
CA LYS A 110 -15.02 49.77 -26.68
C LYS A 110 -14.91 51.00 -25.78
N VAL A 111 -14.62 50.80 -24.49
CA VAL A 111 -14.57 51.88 -23.49
C VAL A 111 -13.18 52.54 -23.43
N LEU A 112 -12.13 51.82 -23.80
CA LEU A 112 -10.78 52.36 -23.85
C LEU A 112 -10.53 53.16 -25.13
N GLN A 113 -9.99 54.36 -24.95
CA GLN A 113 -9.41 55.12 -26.05
C GLN A 113 -8.16 54.40 -26.57
N ARG A 114 -7.87 54.53 -27.87
CA ARG A 114 -6.62 54.04 -28.46
C ARG A 114 -5.45 54.82 -27.87
N PHE A 115 -4.43 54.10 -27.38
CA PHE A 115 -3.20 54.71 -26.88
C PHE A 115 -2.29 55.17 -28.02
N ASP A 116 -1.83 56.42 -27.96
CA ASP A 116 -0.77 56.96 -28.81
C ASP A 116 0.48 57.29 -27.98
N SER A 117 1.58 56.60 -28.25
CA SER A 117 2.83 56.78 -27.50
C SER A 117 3.53 58.13 -27.73
N ARG A 118 3.06 58.94 -28.68
CA ARG A 118 3.60 60.29 -28.95
C ARG A 118 2.90 61.37 -28.13
N THR A 119 1.65 61.14 -27.73
CA THR A 119 0.80 62.17 -27.09
C THR A 119 0.30 61.75 -25.72
N ASP A 120 0.14 60.46 -25.47
CA ASP A 120 -0.54 59.95 -24.28
C ASP A 120 0.46 59.53 -23.21
N ASP A 121 0.14 59.87 -21.96
CA ASP A 121 0.89 59.45 -20.78
C ASP A 121 0.57 57.98 -20.45
N ILE A 122 1.60 57.13 -20.50
CA ILE A 122 1.47 55.69 -20.22
C ILE A 122 0.99 55.41 -18.80
N SER A 123 1.42 56.19 -17.81
CA SER A 123 1.02 56.02 -16.42
C SER A 123 -0.46 56.33 -16.26
N LEU A 124 -0.93 57.42 -16.86
CA LEU A 124 -2.35 57.77 -16.84
C LEU A 124 -3.21 56.73 -17.58
N TYR A 125 -2.74 56.25 -18.73
CA TYR A 125 -3.44 55.22 -19.51
C TYR A 125 -3.62 53.93 -18.70
N LEU A 126 -2.58 53.46 -18.00
CA LEU A 126 -2.65 52.27 -17.17
C LEU A 126 -3.61 52.43 -15.98
N VAL A 127 -3.66 53.61 -15.35
CA VAL A 127 -4.63 53.91 -14.28
C VAL A 127 -6.07 53.84 -14.80
N VAL A 128 -6.33 54.42 -15.97
CA VAL A 128 -7.67 54.35 -16.61
C VAL A 128 -8.00 52.91 -16.98
N PHE A 129 -7.05 52.18 -17.57
CA PHE A 129 -7.19 50.77 -17.90
C PHE A 129 -7.60 49.94 -16.68
N GLU A 130 -6.86 50.04 -15.57
CA GLU A 130 -7.14 49.29 -14.35
C GLU A 130 -8.52 49.65 -13.77
N ARG A 131 -8.88 50.94 -13.76
CA ARG A 131 -10.20 51.37 -13.29
C ARG A 131 -11.33 50.77 -14.14
N GLN A 132 -11.19 50.73 -15.46
CA GLN A 132 -12.23 50.16 -16.34
C GLN A 132 -12.28 48.63 -16.27
N ALA A 133 -11.13 47.96 -16.19
CA ALA A 133 -11.06 46.52 -16.01
C ALA A 133 -11.71 46.08 -14.68
N ASN A 134 -11.47 46.83 -13.60
CA ASN A 134 -12.10 46.60 -12.30
C ASN A 134 -13.62 46.82 -12.33
N ARG A 135 -14.11 47.83 -13.08
CA ARG A 135 -15.56 48.05 -13.24
C ARG A 135 -16.26 46.91 -13.96
N LEU A 136 -15.58 46.30 -14.93
CA LEU A 136 -16.08 45.17 -15.72
C LEU A 136 -15.81 43.82 -15.05
N LYS A 137 -15.24 43.81 -13.83
CA LYS A 137 -14.91 42.58 -13.07
C LYS A 137 -14.12 41.56 -13.90
N ILE A 138 -13.18 42.04 -14.70
CA ILE A 138 -12.27 41.17 -15.46
C ILE A 138 -11.30 40.56 -14.43
N ASN A 139 -11.34 39.23 -14.28
CA ASN A 139 -10.47 38.52 -13.35
C ASN A 139 -9.00 38.75 -13.73
N LYS A 140 -8.13 39.05 -12.75
CA LYS A 140 -6.69 38.91 -12.94
C LYS A 140 -6.43 37.41 -13.08
N ALA A 141 -5.79 36.99 -14.18
CA ALA A 141 -5.26 35.65 -14.26
C ALA A 141 -4.14 35.55 -13.21
N ASP A 142 -4.27 34.64 -12.26
CA ASP A 142 -3.23 34.28 -11.29
C ASP A 142 -2.01 33.65 -12.00
#